data_AF-A0A2N9HVA4-F1
#
_entry.id   AF-A0A2N9HVA4-F1
#
_cell.length_a   1.000
_cell.length_b   1.000
_cell.length_c   1.000
_cell.angle_alpha   90.00
_cell.angle_beta   90.00
_cell.angle_gamma   90.00
#
_symmetry.space_group_name_H-M   'P 1'
#
loop_
_entity.id
_entity.type
_entity.pdbx_description
1 polymer ?
#
loop_
_entity_poly.entity_id
_entity_poly.type
_entity_poly.pdbx_seq_one_letter_code
_entity_poly.pdbx_strand_id
1 'polypeptide(L)'
;MTSSSSQNNHDAINLNVVLSAVPEVWRPYFLSPNSPITVTDSVILSGTTATAVAASLLTLEDGRILAEMTNPQTINDSMALTIQCVASVSNMGRRLHVRNHEVRALRSQVTILQRLLKDNKKKVGELKEENKGLKKLVDSYANNLVARSTEQSKTTTELQKQYEKLLVEEHF
;
A
#
# COMPACT_ATOMS: atom_id res chain seq x y z
N MET A 1 39.49 -27.91 1.37
CA MET A 1 38.21 -27.36 0.87
C MET A 1 37.61 -26.54 1.99
N THR A 2 37.72 -25.22 1.86
CA THR A 2 37.27 -24.21 2.82
C THR A 2 35.76 -24.02 2.66
N SER A 3 34.99 -24.35 3.70
CA SER A 3 33.55 -24.07 3.75
C SER A 3 33.36 -22.67 4.29
N SER A 4 32.88 -21.75 3.47
CA SER A 4 32.50 -20.39 3.90
C SER A 4 31.03 -20.39 4.29
N SER A 5 30.76 -20.19 5.58
CA SER A 5 29.42 -19.96 6.13
C SER A 5 28.97 -18.55 5.76
N SER A 6 28.01 -18.42 4.84
CA SER A 6 27.38 -17.13 4.58
C SER A 6 26.41 -16.83 5.71
N GLN A 7 26.82 -15.93 6.60
CA GLN A 7 25.98 -15.34 7.62
C GLN A 7 24.86 -14.55 6.92
N ASN A 8 23.69 -15.17 6.80
CA ASN A 8 22.47 -14.48 6.40
C ASN A 8 22.09 -13.51 7.51
N ASN A 9 22.50 -12.25 7.36
CA ASN A 9 21.93 -11.14 8.10
C ASN A 9 20.50 -10.94 7.60
N HIS A 10 19.57 -11.72 8.14
CA HIS A 10 18.16 -11.39 8.08
C HIS A 10 17.97 -10.19 9.02
N ASP A 11 18.02 -8.99 8.45
CA ASP A 11 17.32 -7.84 9.04
C ASP A 11 15.83 -8.18 9.01
N ALA A 12 15.41 -8.94 10.03
CA ALA A 12 14.01 -9.19 10.31
C ALA A 12 13.37 -7.82 10.54
N ILE A 13 12.64 -7.34 9.53
CA ILE A 13 11.84 -6.13 9.65
C ILE A 13 10.78 -6.43 10.70
N ASN A 14 11.07 -6.01 11.92
CA ASN A 14 10.19 -6.15 13.07
C ASN A 14 8.96 -5.26 12.84
N LEU A 15 7.84 -5.89 12.47
CA LEU A 15 6.53 -5.24 12.28
C LEU A 15 5.96 -4.65 13.58
N ASN A 16 6.59 -4.90 14.73
CA ASN A 16 6.22 -4.34 16.03
C ASN A 16 7.07 -3.13 16.45
N VAL A 17 7.96 -2.63 15.58
CA VAL A 17 8.50 -1.28 15.77
C VAL A 17 7.33 -0.33 15.55
N VAL A 18 6.74 0.11 16.67
CA VAL A 18 5.93 1.33 16.71
C VAL A 18 6.72 2.35 15.89
N LEU A 19 6.15 2.80 14.78
CA LEU A 19 6.64 3.91 13.96
C LEU A 19 6.65 5.16 14.86
N SER A 20 7.67 5.23 15.71
CA SER A 20 7.90 6.31 16.64
C SER A 20 8.26 7.53 15.80
N ALA A 21 7.41 8.55 15.94
CA ALA A 21 7.39 9.80 15.21
C ALA A 21 7.17 9.64 13.70
N VAL A 22 5.89 9.60 13.32
CA VAL A 22 5.42 10.22 12.07
C VAL A 22 6.18 11.55 11.93
N PRO A 23 6.97 11.79 10.87
CA PRO A 23 7.59 13.09 10.69
C PRO A 23 6.47 14.10 10.74
N GLU A 24 6.60 15.13 11.58
CA GLU A 24 5.58 16.14 11.82
C GLU A 24 5.31 16.86 10.50
N VAL A 25 4.43 16.25 9.68
CA VAL A 25 3.96 16.78 8.42
C VAL A 25 3.27 18.06 8.82
N TRP A 26 3.89 19.18 8.48
CA TRP A 26 3.33 20.50 8.73
C TRP A 26 1.91 20.52 8.18
N ARG A 27 0.91 20.44 9.07
CA ARG A 27 -0.51 20.50 8.73
C ARG A 27 -0.91 21.95 8.90
N PRO A 28 -1.16 22.72 7.84
CA PRO A 28 -1.82 23.99 8.02
C PRO A 28 -3.22 23.68 8.58
N TYR A 29 -3.54 24.26 9.73
CA TYR A 29 -4.84 24.15 10.36
C TYR A 29 -5.87 24.85 9.48
N PHE A 30 -6.48 24.12 8.54
CA PHE A 30 -7.69 24.59 7.88
C PHE A 30 -8.87 23.94 8.58
N LEU A 31 -9.74 24.77 9.16
CA LEU A 31 -10.95 24.35 9.88
C LEU A 31 -11.97 23.64 8.96
N SER A 32 -11.84 23.74 7.63
CA SER A 32 -12.66 22.99 6.67
C SER A 32 -12.11 23.11 5.23
N PRO A 33 -12.14 22.03 4.42
CA PRO A 33 -11.71 22.05 3.01
C PRO A 33 -12.62 22.88 2.08
N ASN A 34 -13.80 23.31 2.55
CA ASN A 34 -14.82 24.01 1.76
C ASN A 34 -15.21 25.38 2.32
N SER A 35 -14.45 25.95 3.29
CA SER A 35 -14.76 27.27 3.85
C SER A 35 -14.30 28.42 2.95
N PRO A 36 -15.00 29.58 2.96
CA PRO A 36 -14.56 30.78 2.27
C PRO A 36 -13.19 31.23 2.78
N ILE A 37 -12.28 31.54 1.86
CA ILE A 37 -10.90 31.90 2.15
C ILE A 37 -10.86 33.31 2.75
N THR A 38 -10.25 33.45 3.92
CA THR A 38 -10.04 34.74 4.60
C THR A 38 -8.56 35.15 4.48
N VAL A 39 -8.26 36.45 4.61
CA VAL A 39 -6.89 36.99 4.53
C VAL A 39 -5.91 36.29 5.51
N THR A 40 -6.43 35.76 6.61
CA THR A 40 -5.68 35.02 7.63
C THR A 40 -5.23 33.61 7.19
N ASP A 41 -5.78 33.09 6.09
CA ASP A 41 -5.43 31.77 5.52
C ASP A 41 -4.23 31.82 4.55
N SER A 42 -3.68 33.03 4.34
CA SER A 42 -2.52 33.28 3.47
C SER A 42 -1.22 33.35 4.26
N VAL A 43 -0.11 32.91 3.65
CA VAL A 43 1.23 32.99 4.28
C VAL A 43 1.78 34.42 4.33
N ILE A 44 1.19 35.32 3.54
CA ILE A 44 1.55 36.73 3.60
C ILE A 44 0.79 37.36 4.78
N LEU A 45 1.32 37.16 5.99
CA LEU A 45 0.79 37.74 7.24
C LEU A 45 1.02 39.25 7.34
N SER A 46 1.89 39.81 6.47
CA SER A 46 2.27 41.23 6.47
C SER A 46 1.71 41.94 5.25
N GLY A 47 0.93 43.00 5.49
CA GLY A 47 0.41 43.87 4.42
C GLY A 47 1.52 44.43 3.52
N THR A 48 2.70 44.69 4.07
CA THR A 48 3.85 45.23 3.32
C THR A 48 4.40 44.22 2.31
N THR A 49 4.49 42.95 2.70
CA THR A 49 4.91 41.86 1.80
C THR A 49 3.83 41.57 0.76
N ALA A 50 2.55 41.73 1.11
CA ALA A 50 1.44 41.59 0.16
C ALA A 50 1.50 42.66 -0.91
N THR A 51 1.71 43.92 -0.51
CA THR A 51 1.85 45.06 -1.43
C THR A 51 3.06 44.88 -2.35
N ALA A 52 4.21 44.44 -1.82
CA ALA A 52 5.41 44.21 -2.64
C ALA A 52 5.21 43.09 -3.68
N VAL A 53 4.57 41.99 -3.30
CA VAL A 53 4.29 40.88 -4.23
C VAL A 53 3.22 41.26 -5.24
N ALA A 54 2.17 41.97 -4.83
CA ALA A 54 1.16 42.49 -5.75
C ALA A 54 1.78 43.46 -6.77
N ALA A 55 2.64 44.38 -6.33
CA ALA A 55 3.37 45.29 -7.20
C ALA A 55 4.29 44.55 -8.20
N SER A 56 4.86 43.41 -7.80
CA SER A 56 5.69 42.59 -8.70
C SER A 56 4.91 41.80 -9.76
N LEU A 57 3.59 41.73 -9.64
CA LEU A 57 2.69 41.01 -10.55
C LEU A 57 1.87 41.93 -11.45
N LEU A 58 1.84 43.23 -11.15
CA LEU A 58 1.30 44.24 -12.04
C LEU A 58 2.27 44.43 -13.21
N THR A 59 1.75 44.37 -14.42
CA THR A 59 2.51 44.77 -15.60
C THR A 59 2.62 46.31 -15.64
N LEU A 60 3.58 46.83 -16.42
CA LEU A 60 3.74 48.27 -16.63
C LEU A 60 2.44 48.92 -17.16
N GLU A 61 1.65 48.17 -17.91
CA GLU A 61 0.34 48.57 -18.44
C GLU A 61 -0.71 48.70 -17.33
N ASP A 62 -0.77 47.74 -16.41
CA ASP A 62 -1.68 47.76 -15.26
C ASP A 62 -1.38 48.97 -14.35
N GLY A 63 -0.09 49.26 -14.14
CA GLY A 63 0.33 50.46 -13.40
C GLY A 63 -0.09 51.77 -14.07
N ARG A 64 -0.08 51.83 -15.40
CA ARG A 64 -0.52 53.01 -16.17
C ARG A 64 -2.04 53.21 -16.06
N ILE A 65 -2.81 52.13 -16.20
CA ILE A 65 -4.28 52.16 -16.06
C ILE A 65 -4.68 52.57 -14.64
N LEU A 66 -3.99 52.06 -13.61
CA LEU A 66 -4.22 52.45 -12.22
C LEU A 66 -3.86 53.92 -11.94
N ALA A 67 -2.82 54.45 -12.60
CA ALA A 67 -2.43 55.86 -12.46
C ALA A 67 -3.38 56.83 -13.19
N GLU A 68 -4.02 56.40 -14.28
CA GLU A 68 -5.08 57.15 -14.97
C GLU A 68 -6.42 57.12 -14.21
N MET A 69 -6.63 56.13 -13.33
CA MET A 69 -7.83 56.04 -12.50
C MET A 69 -7.85 57.16 -11.45
N THR A 70 -8.80 58.09 -11.57
CA THR A 70 -8.88 59.27 -10.70
C THR A 70 -9.58 59.01 -9.36
N ASN A 71 -10.24 57.85 -9.19
CA ASN A 71 -10.97 57.49 -7.97
C ASN A 71 -10.11 56.63 -7.02
N PRO A 72 -9.69 57.17 -5.86
CA PRO A 72 -8.88 56.44 -4.89
C PRO A 72 -9.52 55.13 -4.39
N GLN A 73 -10.85 55.06 -4.33
CA GLN A 73 -11.54 53.85 -3.88
C GLN A 73 -11.37 52.70 -4.88
N THR A 74 -11.50 52.99 -6.17
CA THR A 74 -11.36 51.98 -7.22
C THR A 74 -9.92 51.47 -7.33
N ILE A 75 -8.92 52.32 -7.05
CA ILE A 75 -7.52 51.91 -6.93
C ILE A 75 -7.34 50.95 -5.75
N ASN A 76 -7.86 51.29 -4.55
CA ASN A 76 -7.77 50.42 -3.38
C ASN A 76 -8.45 49.07 -3.59
N ASP A 77 -9.63 49.05 -4.22
CA ASP A 77 -10.38 47.83 -4.52
C ASP A 77 -9.60 46.93 -5.50
N SER A 78 -8.98 47.52 -6.52
CA SER A 78 -8.15 46.77 -7.48
C SER A 78 -6.88 46.19 -6.83
N MET A 79 -6.21 46.93 -5.95
CA MET A 79 -5.07 46.42 -5.18
C MET A 79 -5.48 45.29 -4.23
N ALA A 80 -6.62 45.43 -3.55
CA ALA A 80 -7.18 44.39 -2.71
C ALA A 80 -7.47 43.10 -3.51
N LEU A 81 -8.06 43.24 -4.71
CA LEU A 81 -8.31 42.12 -5.62
C LEU A 81 -7.01 41.44 -6.06
N THR A 82 -5.97 42.21 -6.41
CA THR A 82 -4.65 41.66 -6.75
C THR A 82 -4.05 40.89 -5.58
N ILE A 83 -4.08 41.44 -4.36
CA ILE A 83 -3.58 40.75 -3.16
C ILE A 83 -4.35 39.43 -2.92
N GLN A 84 -5.68 39.44 -3.05
CA GLN A 84 -6.51 38.24 -2.92
C GLN A 84 -6.18 37.19 -3.98
N CYS A 85 -5.98 37.61 -5.24
CA CYS A 85 -5.59 36.73 -6.33
C CYS A 85 -4.24 36.04 -6.03
N VAL A 86 -3.24 36.81 -5.59
CA VAL A 86 -1.92 36.30 -5.20
C VAL A 86 -2.01 35.30 -4.05
N ALA A 87 -2.78 35.64 -3.02
CA ALA A 87 -2.99 34.76 -1.87
C ALA A 87 -3.63 33.43 -2.30
N SER A 88 -4.64 33.49 -3.16
CA SER A 88 -5.32 32.32 -3.72
C SER A 88 -4.37 31.43 -4.52
N VAL A 89 -3.60 32.00 -5.45
CA VAL A 89 -2.62 31.26 -6.27
C VAL A 89 -1.52 30.64 -5.39
N SER A 90 -1.02 31.37 -4.38
CA SER A 90 -0.03 30.84 -3.43
C SER A 90 -0.57 29.65 -2.64
N ASN A 91 -1.82 29.72 -2.16
CA ASN A 91 -2.48 28.62 -1.46
C ASN A 91 -2.64 27.39 -2.36
N MET A 92 -3.08 27.59 -3.61
CA MET A 92 -3.16 26.51 -4.60
C MET A 92 -1.80 25.85 -4.84
N GLY A 93 -0.73 26.64 -4.96
CA GLY A 93 0.64 26.13 -5.11
C GLY A 93 1.09 25.25 -3.94
N ARG A 94 0.78 25.66 -2.70
CA ARG A 94 1.08 24.85 -1.50
C ARG A 94 0.29 23.54 -1.47
N ARG A 95 -1.01 23.59 -1.76
CA ARG A 95 -1.86 22.39 -1.84
C ARG A 95 -1.34 21.43 -2.90
N LEU A 96 -0.96 21.94 -4.08
CA LEU A 96 -0.39 21.14 -5.14
C LEU A 96 0.93 20.49 -4.70
N HIS A 97 1.80 21.21 -4.01
CA HIS A 97 3.07 20.69 -3.51
C HIS A 97 2.85 19.53 -2.51
N VAL A 98 1.95 19.69 -1.53
CA VAL A 98 1.60 18.61 -0.58
C VAL A 98 1.02 17.40 -1.31
N ARG A 99 0.07 17.61 -2.23
CA ARG A 99 -0.53 16.51 -3.00
C ARG A 99 0.50 15.79 -3.87
N ASN A 100 1.48 16.50 -4.42
CA ASN A 100 2.57 15.89 -5.18
C ASN A 100 3.45 14.97 -4.32
N HIS A 101 3.73 15.35 -3.07
CA HIS A 101 4.43 14.49 -2.12
C HIS A 101 3.63 13.22 -1.80
N GLU A 102 2.32 13.33 -1.57
CA GLU A 102 1.45 12.17 -1.35
C GLU A 102 1.41 11.24 -2.56
N VAL A 103 1.30 11.78 -3.78
CA VAL A 103 1.35 11.01 -5.03
C VAL A 103 2.67 10.27 -5.16
N ARG A 104 3.81 10.91 -4.82
CA ARG A 104 5.11 10.25 -4.80
C ARG A 104 5.17 9.10 -3.80
N ALA A 105 4.65 9.31 -2.58
CA ALA A 105 4.60 8.26 -1.56
C ALA A 105 3.72 7.07 -2.00
N LEU A 106 2.54 7.34 -2.57
CA LEU A 106 1.66 6.32 -3.13
C LEU A 106 2.33 5.56 -4.28
N ARG A 107 3.04 6.24 -5.17
CA ARG A 107 3.79 5.60 -6.26
C ARG A 107 4.82 4.61 -5.72
N SER A 108 5.57 4.99 -4.68
CA SER A 108 6.52 4.08 -4.02
C SER A 108 5.82 2.86 -3.41
N GLN A 109 4.70 3.05 -2.73
CA GLN A 109 3.91 1.94 -2.16
C GLN A 109 3.39 0.99 -3.24
N VAL A 110 2.85 1.52 -4.34
CA VAL A 110 2.39 0.72 -5.49
C VAL A 110 3.52 -0.13 -6.06
N THR A 111 4.73 0.42 -6.19
CA THR A 111 5.90 -0.35 -6.66
C THR A 111 6.24 -1.51 -5.71
N ILE A 112 6.17 -1.30 -4.40
CA ILE A 112 6.39 -2.37 -3.41
C ILE A 112 5.32 -3.46 -3.54
N LEU A 113 4.04 -3.07 -3.60
CA LEU A 113 2.92 -4.00 -3.74
C LEU A 113 2.99 -4.81 -5.04
N GLN A 114 3.40 -4.20 -6.14
CA GLN A 114 3.60 -4.90 -7.41
C GLN A 114 4.67 -6.00 -7.32
N ARG A 115 5.76 -5.75 -6.59
CA ARG A 115 6.80 -6.76 -6.35
C ARG A 115 6.26 -7.91 -5.51
N LEU A 116 5.59 -7.61 -4.39
CA LEU A 116 4.98 -8.63 -3.53
C LEU A 116 3.95 -9.47 -4.28
N LEU A 117 3.13 -8.85 -5.12
CA LEU A 117 2.15 -9.56 -5.95
C LEU A 117 2.83 -10.53 -6.93
N LYS A 118 3.93 -10.11 -7.55
CA LYS A 118 4.71 -10.96 -8.46
C LYS A 118 5.29 -12.17 -7.72
N ASP A 119 5.87 -11.95 -6.55
CA ASP A 119 6.48 -13.02 -5.74
C ASP A 119 5.42 -14.00 -5.23
N ASN A 120 4.28 -13.49 -4.75
CA ASN A 120 3.14 -14.32 -4.32
C ASN A 120 2.58 -15.15 -5.48
N LYS A 121 2.46 -14.58 -6.68
CA LYS A 121 2.01 -15.32 -7.87
C LYS A 121 2.95 -16.48 -8.19
N LYS A 122 4.27 -16.28 -8.06
CA LYS A 122 5.25 -17.37 -8.21
C LYS A 122 5.04 -18.44 -7.16
N LYS A 123 4.88 -18.05 -5.89
CA LYS A 123 4.73 -19.01 -4.78
C LYS A 123 3.46 -19.85 -4.89
N VAL A 124 2.35 -19.24 -5.31
CA VAL A 124 1.10 -19.96 -5.60
C VAL A 124 1.29 -21.00 -6.71
N GLY A 125 2.10 -20.69 -7.73
CA GLY A 125 2.46 -21.65 -8.77
C GLY A 125 3.23 -22.85 -8.23
N GLU A 126 4.26 -22.62 -7.40
CA GLU A 126 5.04 -23.69 -6.76
C GLU A 126 4.15 -24.59 -5.89
N LEU A 127 3.33 -23.98 -5.02
CA LEU A 127 2.42 -24.71 -4.13
C LEU A 127 1.39 -25.54 -4.90
N LYS A 128 0.96 -25.07 -6.08
CA LYS A 128 0.03 -25.82 -6.93
C LYS A 128 0.67 -27.09 -7.48
N GLU A 129 1.94 -27.04 -7.88
CA GLU A 129 2.66 -28.23 -8.35
C GLU A 129 2.96 -29.20 -7.20
N GLU A 130 3.36 -28.70 -6.03
CA GLU A 130 3.54 -29.51 -4.83
C GLU A 130 2.25 -30.23 -4.44
N ASN A 131 1.11 -29.52 -4.43
CA ASN A 131 -0.19 -30.11 -4.15
C ASN A 131 -0.59 -31.21 -5.15
N LYS A 132 -0.24 -31.07 -6.43
CA LYS A 132 -0.45 -32.15 -7.41
C LYS A 132 0.40 -33.37 -7.08
N GLY A 133 1.65 -33.18 -6.65
CA GLY A 133 2.55 -34.25 -6.22
C GLY A 133 2.01 -34.98 -4.98
N LEU A 134 1.58 -34.23 -3.97
CA LEU A 134 0.96 -34.76 -2.76
C LEU A 134 -0.30 -35.55 -3.08
N LYS A 135 -1.16 -35.06 -3.99
CA LYS A 135 -2.35 -35.80 -4.43
C LYS A 135 -2.01 -37.16 -5.01
N LYS A 136 -1.02 -37.23 -5.92
CA LYS A 136 -0.57 -38.52 -6.49
C LYS A 136 -0.05 -39.47 -5.42
N LEU A 137 0.67 -38.94 -4.44
CA LEU A 137 1.20 -39.73 -3.32
C LEU A 137 0.05 -40.31 -2.47
N VAL A 138 -0.94 -39.48 -2.13
CA VAL A 138 -2.14 -39.92 -1.40
C VAL A 138 -2.91 -41.00 -2.16
N ASP A 139 -3.12 -40.80 -3.46
CA ASP A 139 -3.81 -41.79 -4.32
C ASP A 139 -3.03 -43.11 -4.36
N SER A 140 -1.70 -43.06 -4.43
CA SER A 140 -0.84 -44.25 -4.38
C SER A 140 -0.92 -44.98 -3.04
N TYR A 141 -0.90 -44.26 -1.92
CA TYR A 141 -1.07 -44.85 -0.58
C TYR A 141 -2.45 -45.48 -0.41
N ALA A 142 -3.52 -44.82 -0.85
CA ALA A 142 -4.88 -45.35 -0.79
C ALA A 142 -4.98 -46.68 -1.57
N ASN A 143 -4.43 -46.73 -2.78
CA ASN A 143 -4.41 -47.95 -3.58
C ASN A 143 -3.61 -49.08 -2.92
N ASN A 144 -2.44 -48.78 -2.35
CA ASN A 144 -1.64 -49.77 -1.63
C ASN A 144 -2.36 -50.31 -0.39
N LEU A 145 -3.02 -49.44 0.37
CA LEU A 145 -3.80 -49.83 1.55
C LEU A 145 -4.94 -50.76 1.17
N VAL A 146 -5.68 -50.43 0.10
CA VAL A 146 -6.76 -51.28 -0.42
C VAL A 146 -6.22 -52.65 -0.83
N ALA A 147 -5.13 -52.69 -1.62
CA ALA A 147 -4.51 -53.95 -2.04
C ALA A 147 -4.14 -54.82 -0.83
N ARG A 148 -3.42 -54.26 0.15
CA ARG A 148 -3.03 -54.97 1.37
C ARG A 148 -4.23 -55.46 2.18
N SER A 149 -5.28 -54.65 2.29
CA SER A 149 -6.53 -55.04 2.97
C SER A 149 -7.22 -56.21 2.26
N THR A 150 -7.26 -56.21 0.92
CA THR A 150 -7.83 -57.33 0.15
C THR A 150 -7.02 -58.61 0.30
N GLU A 151 -5.69 -58.53 0.33
CA GLU A 151 -4.83 -59.69 0.57
C GLU A 151 -5.03 -60.26 1.97
N GLN A 152 -5.06 -59.40 2.99
CA GLN A 152 -5.31 -59.81 4.37
C GLN A 152 -6.69 -60.45 4.54
N SER A 153 -7.73 -59.94 3.87
CA SER A 153 -9.06 -60.55 3.89
C SER A 153 -9.05 -61.95 3.28
N LYS A 154 -8.31 -62.16 2.19
CA LYS A 154 -8.14 -63.50 1.58
C LYS A 154 -7.44 -64.47 2.53
N THR A 155 -6.33 -64.05 3.15
CA THR A 155 -5.58 -64.92 4.10
C THR A 155 -6.40 -65.24 5.34
N THR A 156 -7.17 -64.27 5.85
CA THR A 156 -8.08 -64.48 6.99
C THR A 156 -9.17 -65.48 6.64
N THR A 157 -9.77 -65.37 5.45
CA THR A 157 -10.81 -66.31 4.98
C THR A 157 -10.25 -67.73 4.83
N GLU A 158 -9.05 -67.87 4.30
CA GLU A 158 -8.41 -69.19 4.15
C GLU A 158 -8.08 -69.81 5.51
N LEU A 159 -7.50 -69.05 6.44
CA LEU A 159 -7.24 -69.53 7.80
C LEU A 159 -8.52 -69.96 8.51
N GLN A 160 -9.62 -69.21 8.33
CA GLN A 160 -10.90 -69.57 8.91
C GLN A 160 -11.42 -70.91 8.36
N LYS A 161 -11.33 -71.14 7.04
CA LYS A 161 -11.70 -72.43 6.44
C LYS A 161 -10.85 -73.59 6.98
N GLN A 162 -9.54 -73.38 7.13
CA GLN A 162 -8.64 -74.40 7.69
C GLN A 162 -9.02 -74.73 9.14
N TYR A 163 -9.35 -73.72 9.94
CA TYR A 163 -9.81 -73.89 11.31
C TYR A 163 -11.13 -74.68 11.40
N GLU A 164 -12.12 -74.32 10.58
CA GLU A 164 -13.40 -75.04 10.52
C GLU A 164 -13.23 -76.51 10.12
N LYS A 165 -12.32 -76.79 9.17
CA LYS A 165 -12.01 -78.16 8.76
C LYS A 165 -11.44 -78.99 9.91
N LEU A 166 -10.47 -78.46 10.66
CA LEU A 166 -9.85 -79.15 11.80
C LEU A 166 -10.86 -79.45 12.91
N LEU A 167 -11.78 -78.53 13.20
CA LEU A 167 -12.85 -78.76 14.18
C LEU A 167 -13.77 -79.93 13.81
N VAL A 168 -14.07 -80.10 12.53
CA VAL A 168 -14.87 -81.24 12.06
C VAL A 168 -14.11 -82.55 12.20
N GLU A 169 -12.79 -82.54 11.94
CA GLU A 169 -11.93 -83.73 12.04
C GLU A 169 -11.67 -84.18 13.50
N GLU A 170 -11.67 -83.28 14.48
CA GLU A 170 -11.50 -83.63 15.92
C GLU A 170 -12.78 -84.17 16.59
N HIS A 171 -13.94 -84.09 15.94
CA HIS A 171 -15.24 -84.51 16.51
C HIS A 171 -15.76 -85.89 16.03
N PHE A 172 -14.91 -86.69 15.39
CA PHE A 172 -15.17 -88.10 15.04
C PHE A 172 -14.19 -89.04 15.75
#